data_AF-A0A2X2V012-F1
#
_entry.id   AF-A0A2X2V012-F1
#
_cell.length_a   1.000
_cell.length_b   1.000
_cell.length_c   1.000
_cell.angle_alpha   90.00
_cell.angle_beta   90.00
_cell.angle_gamma   90.00
#
_symmetry.space_group_name_H-M   'P 1'
#
loop_
_entity.id
_entity.type
_entity.pdbx_description
1 polymer ?
#
loop_
_entity_poly.entity_id
_entity_poly.type
_entity_poly.pdbx_seq_one_letter_code
_entity_poly.pdbx_strand_id
1 'polypeptide(L)'
;MSKKTLYFAFVIGLFAIACNDGNLEVDTISFENSDVLSCTTNDTTATFLFKYSQKQALILNLPANILENKEKTVSGTIPTNFKLYYRTFSDAVNTNYFCNTYPPATPNVTSQIEATGGTVTIVSRPIYNETTGALLRYDHQISITDLVLVNQDGNKIVDSNFVFGTYKTNK
;
A
#
# COMPACT_ATOMS: atom_id res chain seq x y z
N MET A 1 69.55 27.20 -25.52
CA MET A 1 68.78 27.81 -24.40
C MET A 1 67.43 28.20 -24.96
N SER A 2 66.24 27.86 -24.46
CA SER A 2 65.79 27.26 -23.21
C SER A 2 64.56 26.39 -23.52
N LYS A 3 64.43 25.30 -22.78
CA LYS A 3 63.26 24.41 -22.69
C LYS A 3 61.96 25.20 -22.43
N LYS A 4 60.82 24.66 -22.90
CA LYS A 4 59.72 24.16 -22.05
C LYS A 4 58.63 23.52 -22.91
N THR A 5 58.65 22.20 -22.95
CA THR A 5 57.50 21.33 -23.24
C THR A 5 56.45 21.51 -22.15
N LEU A 6 55.15 21.64 -22.48
CA LEU A 6 54.10 20.98 -21.69
C LEU A 6 52.81 20.81 -22.49
N TYR A 7 52.57 19.56 -22.88
CA TYR A 7 51.28 18.97 -23.20
C TYR A 7 50.27 19.25 -22.08
N PHE A 8 49.02 19.62 -22.41
CA PHE A 8 47.83 18.87 -21.99
C PHE A 8 46.56 19.45 -22.63
N ALA A 9 46.37 19.19 -23.93
CA ALA A 9 45.12 19.44 -24.64
C ALA A 9 44.08 18.32 -24.39
N PHE A 10 44.03 17.73 -23.19
CA PHE A 10 43.15 16.58 -22.90
C PHE A 10 42.67 16.57 -21.44
N VAL A 11 41.98 17.63 -20.98
CA VAL A 11 41.19 17.57 -19.74
C VAL A 11 39.88 18.38 -19.87
N ILE A 12 39.17 18.25 -20.99
CA ILE A 12 37.80 18.77 -21.12
C ILE A 12 36.92 17.70 -21.77
N GLY A 13 36.93 16.50 -21.20
CA GLY A 13 36.22 15.34 -21.76
C GLY A 13 35.75 14.32 -20.71
N LEU A 14 35.63 14.71 -19.43
CA LEU A 14 35.22 13.76 -18.38
C LEU A 14 34.23 14.31 -17.33
N PHE A 15 33.56 15.45 -17.61
CA PHE A 15 32.48 15.96 -16.76
C PHE A 15 31.08 15.88 -17.41
N ALA A 16 30.93 15.04 -18.43
CA ALA A 16 29.63 14.72 -19.01
C ALA A 16 29.17 13.30 -18.66
N ILE A 17 29.58 12.77 -17.50
CA ILE A 17 28.72 11.80 -16.81
C ILE A 17 27.57 12.64 -16.26
N ALA A 18 26.66 13.01 -17.16
CA ALA A 18 25.32 13.36 -16.74
C ALA A 18 24.87 12.17 -15.91
N CYS A 19 24.75 12.36 -14.59
CA CYS A 19 23.75 11.64 -13.84
C CYS A 19 22.45 11.90 -14.59
N ASN A 20 22.13 11.02 -15.53
CA ASN A 20 20.76 10.78 -15.92
C ASN A 20 20.14 10.16 -14.67
N ASP A 21 19.87 11.02 -13.69
CA ASP A 21 19.08 10.70 -12.52
C ASP A 21 17.71 10.52 -13.12
N GLY A 22 17.50 9.28 -13.60
CA GLY A 22 16.33 8.88 -14.33
C GLY A 22 15.16 9.36 -13.51
N ASN A 23 14.42 10.30 -14.07
CA ASN A 23 13.25 10.91 -13.47
C ASN A 23 12.39 9.78 -12.91
N LEU A 24 12.53 9.50 -11.61
CA LEU A 24 11.84 8.40 -10.96
C LEU A 24 10.41 8.89 -10.80
N GLU A 25 9.65 8.75 -11.88
CA GLU A 25 8.23 9.07 -11.90
C GLU A 25 7.57 8.11 -10.91
N VAL A 26 7.20 8.67 -9.75
CA VAL A 26 6.44 7.93 -8.76
C VAL A 26 5.04 7.79 -9.33
N ASP A 27 4.76 6.62 -9.92
CA ASP A 27 3.39 6.25 -10.30
C ASP A 27 2.54 6.33 -9.03
N THR A 28 1.60 7.27 -8.93
CA THR A 28 0.79 7.38 -7.71
C THR A 28 -0.39 6.42 -7.77
N ILE A 29 -0.38 5.39 -6.93
CA ILE A 29 -1.58 4.61 -6.66
C ILE A 29 -2.57 5.48 -5.86
N SER A 30 -3.64 5.94 -6.51
CA SER A 30 -4.75 6.62 -5.85
C SER A 30 -6.00 5.74 -5.79
N PHE A 31 -6.50 5.54 -4.57
CA PHE A 31 -7.76 4.89 -4.25
C PHE A 31 -8.68 5.88 -3.52
N GLU A 32 -8.85 7.10 -4.08
CA GLU A 32 -9.70 8.13 -3.47
C GLU A 32 -11.06 7.56 -3.06
N ASN A 33 -11.40 7.70 -1.77
CA ASN A 33 -12.72 7.41 -1.19
C ASN A 33 -13.25 5.96 -1.36
N SER A 34 -12.40 4.96 -1.61
CA SER A 34 -12.85 3.56 -1.56
C SER A 34 -12.90 3.07 -0.11
N ASP A 35 -14.02 2.49 0.30
CA ASP A 35 -14.15 1.81 1.59
C ASP A 35 -13.10 0.70 1.75
N VAL A 36 -12.64 0.49 2.98
CA VAL A 36 -11.85 -0.70 3.34
C VAL A 36 -12.81 -1.85 3.55
N LEU A 37 -12.63 -2.91 2.77
CA LEU A 37 -13.57 -4.03 2.70
C LEU A 37 -12.94 -5.32 3.24
N SER A 38 -13.84 -6.20 3.66
CA SER A 38 -13.59 -7.61 3.98
C SER A 38 -14.76 -8.42 3.40
N CYS A 39 -14.66 -9.75 3.46
CA CYS A 39 -15.72 -10.61 2.92
C CYS A 39 -16.92 -10.80 3.84
N THR A 40 -16.73 -10.53 5.12
CA THR A 40 -17.78 -10.54 6.13
C THR A 40 -17.82 -9.17 6.77
N THR A 41 -18.98 -8.50 6.68
CA THR A 41 -19.13 -7.17 7.27
C THR A 41 -18.89 -7.22 8.76
N ASN A 42 -18.17 -6.22 9.29
CA ASN A 42 -17.89 -6.08 10.72
C ASN A 42 -17.10 -7.23 11.38
N ASP A 43 -16.35 -7.98 10.58
CA ASP A 43 -15.59 -9.15 11.02
C ASP A 43 -14.27 -8.76 11.71
N THR A 44 -14.17 -9.08 13.01
CA THR A 44 -12.96 -8.91 13.83
C THR A 44 -11.91 -10.01 13.59
N THR A 45 -12.30 -11.09 12.89
CA THR A 45 -11.47 -12.24 12.54
C THR A 45 -10.91 -12.17 11.12
N ALA A 46 -11.21 -11.09 10.38
CA ALA A 46 -10.75 -10.90 9.01
C ALA A 46 -9.22 -11.05 8.92
N THR A 47 -8.77 -11.96 8.07
CA THR A 47 -7.34 -12.25 7.85
C THR A 47 -6.76 -11.43 6.70
N PHE A 48 -7.61 -10.74 5.94
CA PHE A 48 -7.21 -9.76 4.96
C PHE A 48 -8.27 -8.67 4.81
N LEU A 49 -7.82 -7.49 4.43
CA LEU A 49 -8.65 -6.37 4.01
C LEU A 49 -8.28 -6.00 2.58
N PHE A 50 -9.21 -5.42 1.84
CA PHE A 50 -8.94 -4.99 0.48
C PHE A 50 -9.66 -3.68 0.16
N LYS A 51 -9.11 -2.98 -0.82
CA LYS A 51 -9.79 -1.89 -1.52
C LYS A 51 -9.49 -1.99 -3.00
N TYR A 52 -10.45 -1.60 -3.82
CA TYR A 52 -10.32 -1.68 -5.27
C TYR A 52 -10.89 -0.42 -5.94
N SER A 53 -10.40 -0.15 -7.14
CA SER A 53 -10.88 0.92 -8.01
C SER A 53 -10.70 0.46 -9.44
N GLN A 54 -11.79 0.38 -10.20
CA GLN A 54 -11.76 -0.11 -11.59
C GLN A 54 -10.95 -1.43 -11.70
N LYS A 55 -9.82 -1.39 -12.41
CA LYS A 55 -8.97 -2.55 -12.73
C LYS A 55 -7.79 -2.75 -11.77
N GLN A 56 -7.82 -2.16 -10.58
CA GLN A 56 -6.73 -2.27 -9.61
C GLN A 56 -7.25 -2.51 -8.19
N ALA A 57 -6.43 -3.16 -7.37
CA ALA A 57 -6.72 -3.39 -5.95
C ALA A 57 -5.46 -3.38 -5.09
N LEU A 58 -5.65 -3.01 -3.82
CA LEU A 58 -4.71 -3.27 -2.75
C LEU A 58 -5.32 -4.30 -1.80
N ILE A 59 -4.50 -5.28 -1.43
CA ILE A 59 -4.90 -6.38 -0.55
C ILE A 59 -3.89 -6.43 0.61
N LEU A 60 -4.36 -6.21 1.83
CA LEU A 60 -3.56 -6.22 3.04
C LEU A 60 -3.90 -7.46 3.87
N ASN A 61 -2.96 -8.39 3.98
CA ASN A 61 -3.06 -9.52 4.89
C ASN A 61 -2.69 -9.09 6.30
N LEU A 62 -3.49 -9.56 7.26
CA LEU A 62 -3.43 -9.20 8.66
C LEU A 62 -3.01 -10.40 9.53
N PRO A 63 -2.28 -10.16 10.63
CA PRO A 63 -2.22 -11.11 11.74
C PRO A 63 -3.62 -11.43 12.28
N ALA A 64 -3.82 -12.66 12.74
CA ALA A 64 -5.08 -13.07 13.35
C ALA A 64 -5.44 -12.19 14.57
N ASN A 65 -6.73 -11.89 14.73
CA ASN A 65 -7.31 -11.16 15.87
C ASN A 65 -6.78 -9.72 16.07
N ILE A 66 -6.14 -9.12 15.06
CA ILE A 66 -5.58 -7.77 15.19
C ILE A 66 -6.68 -6.69 15.28
N LEU A 67 -7.85 -6.95 14.70
CA LEU A 67 -9.03 -6.07 14.63
C LEU A 67 -10.01 -6.27 15.82
N GLU A 68 -9.49 -6.63 16.99
CA GLU A 68 -10.28 -6.72 18.22
C GLU A 68 -10.98 -5.38 18.54
N ASN A 69 -12.24 -5.46 18.99
CA ASN A 69 -13.07 -4.35 19.47
C ASN A 69 -12.58 -3.78 20.80
N LYS A 70 -11.39 -3.18 20.78
CA LYS A 70 -10.72 -2.59 21.93
C LYS A 70 -9.94 -1.36 21.49
N GLU A 71 -9.99 -0.30 22.29
CA GLU A 71 -9.13 0.87 22.06
C GLU A 71 -7.66 0.46 22.21
N LYS A 72 -6.92 0.51 21.10
CA LYS A 72 -5.51 0.13 21.04
C LYS A 72 -4.83 0.71 19.82
N THR A 73 -3.51 0.81 19.89
CA THR A 73 -2.65 1.02 18.72
C THR A 73 -1.74 -0.19 18.59
N VAL A 74 -1.67 -0.75 17.39
CA VAL A 74 -0.77 -1.87 17.05
C VAL A 74 0.00 -1.55 15.79
N SER A 75 1.23 -2.02 15.72
CA SER A 75 2.12 -1.80 14.58
C SER A 75 2.87 -3.07 14.19
N GLY A 76 3.28 -3.16 12.93
CA GLY A 76 4.13 -4.24 12.45
C GLY A 76 4.67 -3.94 11.06
N THR A 77 5.64 -4.74 10.64
CA THR A 77 6.40 -4.51 9.41
C THR A 77 5.86 -5.35 8.24
N ILE A 78 6.05 -4.83 7.03
CA ILE A 78 5.92 -5.56 5.77
C ILE A 78 7.31 -6.06 5.37
N PRO A 79 7.48 -7.32 4.89
CA PRO A 79 6.45 -8.34 4.67
C PRO A 79 6.27 -9.32 5.85
N THR A 80 6.88 -9.04 7.01
CA THR A 80 6.97 -10.02 8.12
C THR A 80 5.67 -10.16 8.91
N ASN A 81 5.12 -9.07 9.44
CA ASN A 81 3.87 -9.09 10.21
C ASN A 81 2.65 -8.95 9.30
N PHE A 82 2.78 -8.10 8.27
CA PHE A 82 1.74 -7.82 7.29
C PHE A 82 2.26 -8.13 5.89
N LYS A 83 1.36 -8.47 4.98
CA LYS A 83 1.69 -8.52 3.54
C LYS A 83 0.75 -7.60 2.78
N LEU A 84 1.29 -6.78 1.90
CA LEU A 84 0.51 -5.91 1.05
C LEU A 84 0.76 -6.28 -0.41
N TYR A 85 -0.31 -6.46 -1.17
CA TYR A 85 -0.26 -6.72 -2.59
C TYR A 85 -0.95 -5.60 -3.35
N TYR A 86 -0.27 -5.05 -4.36
CA TYR A 86 -0.89 -4.27 -5.40
C TYR A 86 -1.16 -5.18 -6.61
N ARG A 87 -2.39 -5.20 -7.09
CA ARG A 87 -2.83 -6.11 -8.15
C ARG A 87 -3.61 -5.36 -9.22
N THR A 88 -3.32 -5.64 -10.48
CA THR A 88 -4.09 -5.12 -11.63
C THR A 88 -4.81 -6.25 -12.35
N PHE A 89 -5.89 -5.90 -13.05
CA PHE A 89 -6.82 -6.84 -13.66
C PHE A 89 -7.10 -6.51 -15.13
N SER A 90 -7.58 -7.50 -15.89
CA SER A 90 -7.96 -7.31 -17.30
C SER A 90 -9.20 -6.43 -17.45
N ASP A 91 -10.09 -6.46 -16.46
CA ASP A 91 -11.32 -5.67 -16.39
C ASP A 91 -11.62 -5.22 -14.96
N ALA A 92 -12.66 -4.41 -14.78
CA ALA A 92 -13.05 -3.90 -13.48
C ALA A 92 -13.43 -5.02 -12.50
N VAL A 93 -12.97 -4.90 -11.26
CA VAL A 93 -13.29 -5.82 -10.16
C VAL A 93 -14.36 -5.24 -9.24
N ASN A 94 -14.97 -6.11 -8.44
CA ASN A 94 -15.91 -5.75 -7.38
C ASN A 94 -15.69 -6.65 -6.15
N THR A 95 -16.41 -6.39 -5.05
CA THR A 95 -16.33 -7.18 -3.81
C THR A 95 -16.46 -8.69 -4.02
N ASN A 96 -17.35 -9.15 -4.90
CA ASN A 96 -17.54 -10.59 -5.14
C ASN A 96 -16.29 -11.26 -5.70
N TYR A 97 -15.43 -10.51 -6.42
CA TYR A 97 -14.17 -11.03 -6.92
C TYR A 97 -13.27 -11.57 -5.80
N PHE A 98 -13.22 -10.86 -4.68
CA PHE A 98 -12.36 -11.18 -3.54
C PHE A 98 -13.00 -12.20 -2.59
N CYS A 99 -14.33 -12.30 -2.59
CA CYS A 99 -15.09 -12.96 -1.54
C CYS A 99 -15.86 -14.20 -1.97
N ASN A 100 -15.76 -14.58 -3.25
CA ASN A 100 -16.27 -15.87 -3.68
C ASN A 100 -15.44 -17.01 -3.10
N THR A 101 -16.11 -18.08 -2.68
CA THR A 101 -15.48 -19.34 -2.23
C THR A 101 -14.53 -19.92 -3.28
N TYR A 102 -14.84 -19.69 -4.57
CA TYR A 102 -14.00 -20.07 -5.69
C TYR A 102 -13.58 -18.81 -6.46
N PRO A 103 -12.28 -18.63 -6.75
CA PRO A 103 -11.81 -17.49 -7.54
C PRO A 103 -12.53 -17.42 -8.89
N PRO A 104 -13.12 -16.28 -9.27
CA PRO A 104 -13.73 -16.12 -10.58
C PRO A 104 -12.70 -16.30 -11.71
N ALA A 105 -13.14 -16.87 -12.84
CA ALA A 105 -12.30 -16.97 -14.04
C ALA A 105 -12.06 -15.61 -14.72
N THR A 106 -12.92 -14.61 -14.45
CA THR A 106 -12.76 -13.23 -14.93
C THR A 106 -13.15 -12.21 -13.85
N PRO A 107 -12.52 -11.02 -13.84
CA PRO A 107 -11.35 -10.64 -14.65
C PRO A 107 -10.05 -11.37 -14.26
N ASN A 108 -9.13 -11.48 -15.22
CA ASN A 108 -7.81 -12.10 -15.01
C ASN A 108 -6.87 -11.12 -14.31
N VAL A 109 -5.98 -11.65 -13.46
CA VAL A 109 -4.87 -10.87 -12.90
C VAL A 109 -3.85 -10.59 -14.00
N THR A 110 -3.53 -9.31 -14.24
CA THR A 110 -2.55 -8.88 -15.24
C THR A 110 -1.19 -8.55 -14.64
N SER A 111 -1.16 -8.11 -13.37
CA SER A 111 0.06 -7.89 -12.61
C SER A 111 -0.22 -8.06 -11.12
N GLN A 112 0.80 -8.52 -10.38
CA GLN A 112 0.80 -8.57 -8.93
C GLN A 112 2.18 -8.19 -8.40
N ILE A 113 2.21 -7.23 -7.48
CA ILE A 113 3.40 -6.73 -6.83
C ILE A 113 3.22 -6.91 -5.33
N GLU A 114 4.13 -7.63 -4.68
CA GLU A 114 4.21 -7.73 -3.23
C GLU A 114 5.08 -6.60 -2.70
N ALA A 115 4.57 -5.85 -1.72
CA ALA A 115 5.36 -4.83 -1.05
C ALA A 115 6.49 -5.48 -0.24
N THR A 116 7.69 -4.88 -0.31
CA THR A 116 8.90 -5.43 0.32
C THR A 116 9.33 -4.67 1.57
N GLY A 117 8.63 -3.59 1.92
CA GLY A 117 8.93 -2.77 3.08
C GLY A 117 7.78 -1.83 3.44
N GLY A 118 7.81 -1.37 4.68
CA GLY A 118 6.86 -0.43 5.26
C GLY A 118 6.41 -0.84 6.65
N THR A 119 5.90 0.13 7.41
CA THR A 119 5.34 -0.09 8.76
C THR A 119 3.85 0.17 8.72
N VAL A 120 3.05 -0.86 8.99
CA VAL A 120 1.61 -0.75 9.14
C VAL A 120 1.30 -0.37 10.58
N THR A 121 0.47 0.67 10.77
CA THR A 121 -0.08 1.07 12.06
C THR A 121 -1.60 1.03 11.99
N ILE A 122 -2.22 0.33 12.96
CA ILE A 122 -3.68 0.26 13.12
C ILE A 122 -4.04 0.94 14.45
N VAL A 123 -4.82 2.01 14.36
CA VAL A 123 -5.37 2.73 15.53
C VAL A 123 -6.86 2.39 15.63
N SER A 124 -7.22 1.65 16.68
CA SER A 124 -8.60 1.25 16.96
C SER A 124 -9.22 2.21 17.97
N ARG A 125 -10.40 2.77 17.67
CA ARG A 125 -11.13 3.68 18.56
C ARG A 125 -12.61 3.34 18.66
N PRO A 126 -13.22 3.38 19.85
CA PRO A 126 -14.67 3.26 19.99
C PRO A 126 -15.36 4.52 19.45
N ILE A 127 -16.47 4.32 18.76
CA ILE A 127 -17.35 5.39 18.28
C ILE A 127 -18.65 5.33 19.05
N TYR A 128 -19.01 6.43 19.70
CA TYR A 128 -20.22 6.55 20.52
C TYR A 128 -21.29 7.36 19.81
N ASN A 129 -22.54 7.05 20.13
CA ASN A 129 -23.66 7.94 19.82
C ASN A 129 -23.57 9.18 20.71
N GLU A 130 -23.44 10.36 20.12
CA GLU A 130 -23.24 11.62 20.85
C GLU A 130 -24.44 11.98 21.75
N THR A 131 -25.64 11.53 21.42
CA THR A 131 -26.86 11.82 22.19
C THR A 131 -27.07 10.83 23.33
N THR A 132 -26.89 9.52 23.07
CA THR A 132 -27.23 8.46 24.04
C THR A 132 -26.03 7.95 24.83
N GLY A 133 -24.80 8.27 24.41
CA GLY A 133 -23.57 7.71 24.97
C GLY A 133 -23.37 6.22 24.66
N ALA A 134 -24.24 5.61 23.86
CA ALA A 134 -24.14 4.19 23.52
C ALA A 134 -22.98 3.94 22.55
N LEU A 135 -22.19 2.89 22.81
CA LEU A 135 -21.17 2.41 21.87
C LEU A 135 -21.86 1.92 20.59
N LEU A 136 -21.46 2.49 19.45
CA LEU A 136 -21.99 2.14 18.12
C LEU A 136 -21.12 1.09 17.43
N ARG A 137 -19.81 1.31 17.38
CA ARG A 137 -18.84 0.52 16.63
C ARG A 137 -17.41 0.81 17.07
N TYR A 138 -16.45 0.07 16.52
CA TYR A 138 -15.04 0.45 16.51
C TYR A 138 -14.60 0.85 15.10
N ASP A 139 -13.81 1.92 15.03
CA ASP A 139 -13.13 2.35 13.81
C ASP A 139 -11.64 1.95 13.92
N HIS A 140 -11.17 1.16 12.97
CA HIS A 140 -9.78 0.72 12.83
C HIS A 140 -9.11 1.50 11.70
N GLN A 141 -8.39 2.57 12.04
CA GLN A 141 -7.68 3.39 11.07
C GLN A 141 -6.32 2.75 10.74
N ILE A 142 -6.12 2.39 9.48
CA ILE A 142 -4.91 1.73 8.98
C ILE A 142 -4.08 2.71 8.14
N SER A 143 -2.82 2.89 8.53
CA SER A 143 -1.83 3.71 7.84
C SER A 143 -0.55 2.90 7.61
N ILE A 144 0.19 3.24 6.56
CA ILE A 144 1.43 2.59 6.18
C ILE A 144 2.49 3.67 5.93
N THR A 145 3.57 3.65 6.70
CA THR A 145 4.73 4.53 6.48
C THR A 145 5.85 3.77 5.79
N ASP A 146 6.68 4.48 5.03
CA ASP A 146 7.85 3.97 4.32
C ASP A 146 7.52 2.77 3.42
N LEU A 147 6.34 2.80 2.79
CA LEU A 147 5.88 1.73 1.91
C LEU A 147 6.82 1.60 0.70
N VAL A 148 7.29 0.37 0.47
CA VAL A 148 8.10 0.00 -0.69
C VAL A 148 7.29 -0.91 -1.60
N LEU A 149 6.76 -0.33 -2.67
CA LEU A 149 6.16 -1.02 -3.81
C LEU A 149 6.95 -0.59 -5.04
N VAL A 150 7.43 -1.57 -5.81
CA VAL A 150 8.29 -1.34 -6.97
C VAL A 150 7.69 -2.05 -8.18
N ASN A 151 7.49 -1.32 -9.29
CA ASN A 151 6.98 -1.91 -10.53
C ASN A 151 8.06 -2.72 -11.27
N GLN A 152 7.71 -3.31 -12.41
CA GLN A 152 8.66 -4.12 -13.19
C GLN A 152 9.86 -3.31 -13.71
N ASP A 153 9.68 -2.00 -13.87
CA ASP A 153 10.71 -1.07 -14.35
C ASP A 153 11.61 -0.53 -13.22
N GLY A 154 11.35 -0.92 -11.96
CA GLY A 154 12.11 -0.45 -10.81
C GLY A 154 11.59 0.85 -10.19
N ASN A 155 10.46 1.40 -10.66
CA ASN A 155 9.90 2.64 -10.15
C ASN A 155 9.09 2.39 -8.88
N LYS A 156 9.19 3.32 -7.93
CA LYS A 156 8.38 3.32 -6.71
C LYS A 156 6.94 3.75 -7.03
N ILE A 157 5.94 3.03 -6.50
CA ILE A 157 4.53 3.24 -6.87
C ILE A 157 3.67 3.93 -5.78
N VAL A 158 4.24 4.26 -4.61
CA VAL A 158 3.47 4.91 -3.52
C VAL A 158 4.34 5.90 -2.75
N ASP A 159 3.68 6.96 -2.24
CA ASP A 159 4.26 7.90 -1.29
C ASP A 159 4.65 7.23 0.04
N SER A 160 5.59 7.86 0.73
CA SER A 160 6.10 7.55 2.05
C SER A 160 5.03 7.43 3.14
N ASN A 161 3.93 8.17 3.06
CA ASN A 161 2.84 8.14 4.06
C ASN A 161 1.51 7.80 3.40
N PHE A 162 1.18 6.51 3.35
CA PHE A 162 -0.02 6.01 2.69
C PHE A 162 -1.12 5.69 3.71
N VAL A 163 -2.31 6.28 3.51
CA VAL A 163 -3.50 5.91 4.29
C VAL A 163 -4.20 4.75 3.59
N PHE A 164 -4.20 3.57 4.23
CA PHE A 164 -4.93 2.43 3.70
C PHE A 164 -6.45 2.63 3.86
N GLY A 165 -6.89 3.22 4.98
CA GLY A 165 -8.28 3.65 5.20
C GLY A 165 -8.78 3.23 6.57
N THR A 166 -10.10 3.21 6.76
CA THR A 166 -10.74 2.83 8.03
C THR A 166 -11.64 1.62 7.82
N TYR A 167 -11.38 0.54 8.57
CA TYR A 167 -12.28 -0.61 8.65
C TYR A 167 -13.16 -0.51 9.89
N LYS A 168 -14.43 -0.89 9.76
CA LYS A 168 -15.44 -0.74 10.82
C LYS A 168 -15.90 -2.10 11.32
N THR A 169 -16.03 -2.24 12.62
CA THR A 169 -16.59 -3.43 13.28
C THR A 169 -17.67 -3.03 14.26
N ASN A 170 -18.74 -3.81 14.34
CA ASN A 170 -19.83 -3.59 15.30
C ASN A 170 -19.40 -4.04 16.69
N LYS A 171 -20.08 -3.52 17.71
CA LYS A 171 -19.86 -3.88 19.12
C LYS A 171 -19.96 -5.39 19.37
#